data_AF-A0A4D4KFE8-F1
#
_entry.id   AF-A0A4D4KFE8-F1
#
_cell.length_a   1.000
_cell.length_b   1.000
_cell.length_c   1.000
_cell.angle_alpha   90.00
_cell.angle_beta   90.00
_cell.angle_gamma   90.00
#
_symmetry.space_group_name_H-M   'P 1'
#
loop_
_entity.id
_entity.type
_entity.pdbx_description
1 polymer ?
#
loop_
_entity_poly.entity_id
_entity_poly.type
_entity_poly.pdbx_seq_one_letter_code
_entity_poly.pdbx_strand_id
1 'polypeptide(L)'
;MLIGGDEDLVSAVEAAQGYGARVHLWGIEALDGRNQAEPLLWEVDSQRTFDLDFCKPYVTRRATGYELNGDSPLCGPAPTRDEVRFVGAQIAAQWLSARGRETLAELLPGHPYLPGSVDQELLIDAEGLLRLSLRAHADLRRALRDGFWEHLQAQY
;
A
#
# COMPACT_ATOMS: atom_id res chain seq x y z
N MET A 1 7.31 15.93 7.88
CA MET A 1 7.41 14.92 8.96
C MET A 1 7.27 13.56 8.31
N LEU A 2 8.17 12.63 8.61
CA LEU A 2 8.27 11.32 8.00
C LEU A 2 8.17 10.24 9.09
N ILE A 3 7.41 9.17 8.83
CA ILE A 3 7.32 7.98 9.68
C ILE A 3 7.82 6.81 8.85
N GLY A 4 8.95 6.21 9.24
CA GLY A 4 9.64 5.19 8.44
C GLY A 4 11.08 4.97 8.89
N GLY A 5 11.78 4.09 8.18
CA GLY A 5 13.17 3.71 8.47
C GLY A 5 13.92 3.12 7.29
N ASP A 6 13.39 3.23 6.08
CA ASP A 6 13.96 2.67 4.86
C ASP A 6 15.05 3.58 4.27
N GLU A 7 16.07 3.01 3.62
CA GLU A 7 17.17 3.75 3.00
C GLU A 7 16.71 4.52 1.74
N ASP A 8 15.71 4.00 1.00
CA ASP A 8 15.13 4.67 -0.18
C ASP A 8 14.55 6.06 0.15
N LEU A 9 14.28 6.34 1.42
CA LEU A 9 13.74 7.62 1.88
C LEU A 9 14.80 8.74 1.90
N VAL A 10 16.10 8.43 1.88
CA VAL A 10 17.19 9.43 1.96
C VAL A 10 17.06 10.48 0.86
N SER A 11 16.85 10.07 -0.39
CA SER A 11 16.70 11.01 -1.53
C SER A 11 15.46 11.92 -1.38
N ALA A 12 14.39 11.42 -0.73
CA ALA A 12 13.20 12.23 -0.46
C ALA A 12 13.41 13.24 0.68
N VAL A 13 14.28 12.92 1.65
CA VAL A 13 14.71 13.85 2.72
C VAL A 13 15.56 14.98 2.13
N GLU A 14 16.60 14.63 1.37
CA GLU A 14 17.49 15.58 0.71
C GLU A 14 16.70 16.56 -0.19
N ALA A 15 15.79 16.04 -1.02
CA ALA A 15 14.94 16.85 -1.87
C ALA A 15 14.05 17.83 -1.06
N ALA A 16 13.45 17.37 0.05
CA ALA A 16 12.62 18.23 0.91
C ALA A 16 13.43 19.35 1.58
N GLN A 17 14.66 19.07 2.03
CA GLN A 17 15.57 20.06 2.60
C GLN A 17 16.08 21.05 1.54
N GLY A 18 16.25 20.60 0.28
CA GLY A 18 16.53 21.47 -0.86
C GLY A 18 15.46 22.54 -1.12
N TYR A 19 14.21 22.28 -0.72
CA TYR A 19 13.12 23.28 -0.72
C TYR A 19 13.00 24.08 0.59
N GLY A 20 13.94 23.93 1.53
CA GLY A 20 13.97 24.63 2.81
C GLY A 20 13.06 24.04 3.89
N ALA A 21 12.52 22.83 3.70
CA ALA A 21 11.68 22.17 4.71
C ALA A 21 12.55 21.44 5.75
N ARG A 22 12.20 21.56 7.04
CA ARG A 22 12.82 20.77 8.12
C ARG A 22 12.20 19.37 8.18
N VAL A 23 13.04 18.34 8.20
CA VAL A 23 12.61 16.95 8.19
C VAL A 23 12.75 16.33 9.58
N HIS A 24 11.59 16.08 10.19
CA HIS A 24 11.48 15.30 11.43
C HIS A 24 11.16 13.84 11.10
N LEU A 25 12.06 12.92 11.47
CA LEU A 25 11.90 11.48 11.35
C LEU A 25 11.35 10.88 12.64
N TRP A 26 10.33 10.03 12.51
CA TRP A 26 9.72 9.31 13.62
C TRP A 26 9.79 7.80 13.36
N GLY A 27 10.60 7.11 14.17
CA GLY A 27 10.72 5.66 14.15
C GLY A 27 9.75 4.98 15.11
N ILE A 28 9.56 3.68 14.91
CA ILE A 28 8.96 2.78 15.90
C ILE A 28 10.09 1.86 16.38
N GLU A 29 10.17 1.63 17.69
CA GLU A 29 11.11 0.67 18.26
C GLU A 29 10.84 -0.75 17.75
N ALA A 30 11.91 -1.51 17.50
CA ALA A 30 11.86 -2.89 17.05
C ALA A 30 12.32 -3.83 18.17
N LEU A 31 11.94 -5.11 18.09
CA LEU A 31 12.23 -6.10 19.13
C LEU A 31 13.74 -6.29 19.40
N ASP A 32 14.58 -6.11 18.38
CA ASP A 32 16.05 -6.16 18.45
C ASP A 32 16.69 -4.75 18.38
N GLY A 33 15.95 -3.67 18.67
CA GLY A 33 16.46 -2.30 18.75
C GLY A 33 15.81 -1.33 17.76
N ARG A 34 16.56 -0.85 16.75
CA ARG A 34 16.08 0.17 15.80
C ARG A 34 16.00 -0.39 14.38
N ASN A 35 14.84 -0.25 13.75
CA ASN A 35 14.61 -0.61 12.35
C ASN A 35 14.66 0.65 11.46
N GLN A 36 15.73 1.43 11.57
CA GLN A 36 15.95 2.67 10.83
C GLN A 36 17.36 2.66 10.23
N ALA A 37 17.46 2.82 8.91
CA ALA A 37 18.72 2.85 8.18
C ALA A 37 19.64 3.98 8.70
N GLU A 38 20.91 3.66 8.97
CA GLU A 38 21.88 4.63 9.48
C GLU A 38 22.03 5.89 8.58
N PRO A 39 22.10 5.79 7.23
CA PRO A 39 22.16 6.97 6.36
C PRO A 39 21.01 7.96 6.58
N LEU A 40 19.79 7.46 6.81
CA LEU A 40 18.61 8.28 7.06
C LEU A 40 18.68 9.03 8.40
N LEU A 41 19.43 8.53 9.38
CA LEU A 41 19.63 9.19 10.68
C LEU A 41 20.62 10.36 10.61
N TRP A 42 21.54 10.35 9.63
CA TRP A 42 22.52 11.43 9.42
C TRP A 42 21.93 12.64 8.69
N GLU A 43 20.96 12.42 7.80
CA GLU A 43 20.37 13.47 6.95
C GLU A 43 19.28 14.30 7.66
N VAL A 44 18.56 13.72 8.61
CA VAL A 44 17.33 14.34 9.17
C VAL A 44 17.60 15.35 10.29
N ASP A 45 16.94 16.51 10.23
CA ASP A 45 17.08 17.60 11.22
C ASP A 45 16.78 17.17 12.67
N SER A 46 15.94 16.16 12.87
CA SER A 46 15.55 15.66 14.19
C SER A 46 14.92 14.27 14.12
N GLN A 47 15.29 13.42 15.07
CA GLN A 47 14.72 12.08 15.27
C GLN A 47 13.86 12.00 16.54
N ARG A 48 12.78 11.21 16.49
CA ARG A 48 12.10 10.63 17.65
C ARG A 48 11.82 9.16 17.41
N THR A 49 11.67 8.41 18.49
CA THR A 49 11.25 7.00 18.46
C THR A 49 10.02 6.85 19.34
N PHE A 50 8.99 6.18 18.84
CA PHE A 50 7.89 5.69 19.65
C PHE A 50 8.25 4.31 20.21
N ASP A 51 8.09 4.16 21.52
CA ASP A 51 8.19 2.87 22.23
C ASP A 51 7.07 1.93 21.77
N LEU A 52 7.38 0.62 21.71
CA LEU A 52 6.43 -0.42 21.31
C LEU A 52 5.13 -0.40 22.12
N ASP A 53 5.19 -0.12 23.41
CA ASP A 53 4.03 -0.07 24.31
C ASP A 53 3.10 1.10 24.02
N PHE A 54 3.64 2.25 23.59
CA PHE A 54 2.83 3.36 23.08
C PHE A 54 2.10 2.97 21.79
N CYS A 55 2.74 2.22 20.89
CA CYS A 55 2.13 1.82 19.63
C CYS A 55 1.09 0.70 19.76
N LYS A 56 1.27 -0.28 20.67
CA LYS A 56 0.37 -1.43 20.89
C LYS A 56 -1.14 -1.10 20.92
N PRO A 57 -1.63 -0.11 21.69
CA PRO A 57 -3.07 0.20 21.74
C PRO A 57 -3.62 0.89 20.47
N TYR A 58 -2.76 1.46 19.64
CA TYR A 58 -3.17 2.22 18.44
C TYR A 58 -2.88 1.49 17.11
N VAL A 59 -2.05 0.45 17.14
CA VAL A 59 -1.58 -0.27 15.94
C VAL A 59 -1.92 -1.75 16.04
N THR A 60 -3.03 -2.15 15.43
CA THR A 60 -3.38 -3.57 15.27
C THR A 60 -2.60 -4.15 14.09
N ARG A 61 -1.83 -5.23 14.32
CA ARG A 61 -1.21 -6.00 13.22
C ARG A 61 -2.32 -6.56 12.33
N ARG A 62 -2.46 -6.01 11.11
CA ARG A 62 -3.32 -6.58 10.07
C ARG A 62 -2.84 -8.01 9.82
N ALA A 63 -3.77 -8.98 9.92
CA ALA A 63 -3.42 -10.40 9.80
C ALA A 63 -2.66 -10.64 8.50
N THR A 64 -1.48 -11.26 8.60
CA THR A 64 -0.55 -11.40 7.50
C THR A 64 -1.15 -12.27 6.40
N GLY A 65 -1.61 -11.62 5.32
CA GLY A 65 -1.59 -12.23 4.00
C GLY A 65 -0.15 -12.61 3.71
N TYR A 66 0.11 -13.91 3.67
CA TYR A 66 1.44 -14.49 3.53
C TYR A 66 2.25 -13.80 2.42
N GLU A 67 3.49 -13.46 2.75
CA GLU A 67 4.48 -13.05 1.77
C GLU A 67 4.95 -14.33 1.07
N LEU A 68 4.41 -14.61 -0.11
CA LEU A 68 4.90 -15.66 -1.00
C LEU A 68 6.22 -15.22 -1.65
N ASN A 69 7.25 -15.02 -0.82
CA ASN A 69 8.61 -15.27 -1.26
C ASN A 69 8.66 -16.76 -1.63
N GLY A 70 9.21 -17.05 -2.82
CA GLY A 70 8.99 -18.31 -3.51
C GLY A 70 9.43 -19.56 -2.73
N ASP A 71 8.82 -20.68 -3.10
CA ASP A 71 9.04 -22.03 -2.55
C ASP A 71 8.41 -22.29 -1.16
N SER A 72 7.08 -22.41 -1.14
CA SER A 72 6.36 -23.11 -0.07
C SER A 72 5.51 -24.24 -0.68
N PRO A 73 5.89 -25.52 -0.52
CA PRO A 73 5.27 -26.65 -1.23
C PRO A 73 3.87 -27.05 -0.69
N LEU A 74 3.24 -26.20 0.13
CA LEU A 74 1.93 -26.45 0.77
C LEU A 74 0.82 -25.53 0.24
N CYS A 75 1.12 -24.55 -0.62
CA CYS A 75 0.15 -23.63 -1.19
C CYS A 75 0.18 -23.71 -2.72
N GLY A 76 -0.97 -23.48 -3.37
CA GLY A 76 -1.12 -23.57 -4.82
C GLY A 76 -0.27 -22.54 -5.59
N PRO A 77 -0.27 -22.60 -6.95
CA PRO A 77 0.49 -21.66 -7.77
C PRO A 77 0.16 -20.21 -7.41
N ALA A 78 1.19 -19.35 -7.37
CA ALA A 78 1.01 -17.94 -7.10
C ALA A 78 0.06 -17.31 -8.14
N PRO A 79 -0.87 -16.42 -7.73
CA PRO A 79 -1.87 -15.87 -8.62
C PRO A 79 -1.22 -15.09 -9.76
N THR A 80 -1.59 -15.44 -10.99
CA THR A 80 -1.10 -14.82 -12.20
C THR A 80 -1.60 -13.38 -12.33
N ARG A 81 -0.93 -12.59 -13.16
CA ARG A 81 -1.32 -11.20 -13.44
C ARG A 81 -2.77 -11.09 -13.95
N ASP A 82 -3.23 -12.07 -14.72
CA ASP A 82 -4.60 -12.08 -15.26
C ASP A 82 -5.65 -12.41 -14.19
N GLU A 83 -5.36 -13.36 -13.27
CA GLU A 83 -6.23 -13.64 -12.12
C GLU A 83 -6.36 -12.42 -11.19
N VAL A 84 -5.26 -11.70 -10.93
CA VAL A 84 -5.29 -10.47 -10.14
C VAL A 84 -6.07 -9.35 -10.85
N ARG A 85 -5.93 -9.24 -12.17
CA ARG A 85 -6.73 -8.31 -12.99
C ARG A 85 -8.22 -8.66 -12.95
N PHE A 86 -8.58 -9.93 -13.05
CA PHE A 86 -9.96 -10.42 -12.92
C PHE A 86 -10.55 -10.12 -11.53
N VAL A 87 -9.78 -10.31 -10.45
CA VAL A 87 -10.17 -9.92 -9.09
C VAL A 87 -10.45 -8.41 -9.00
N GLY A 88 -9.64 -7.57 -9.65
CA GLY A 88 -9.86 -6.13 -9.74
C GLY A 88 -11.20 -5.78 -10.39
N ALA A 89 -11.52 -6.43 -11.52
CA ALA A 89 -12.80 -6.28 -12.20
C ALA A 89 -13.99 -6.79 -11.35
N GLN A 90 -13.82 -7.89 -10.60
CA GLN A 90 -14.84 -8.42 -9.69
C GLN A 90 -15.12 -7.47 -8.50
N ILE A 91 -14.08 -6.80 -7.98
CA ILE A 91 -14.23 -5.78 -6.94
C ILE A 91 -14.91 -4.53 -7.52
N ALA A 92 -14.55 -4.09 -8.73
CA ALA A 92 -15.24 -2.99 -9.43
C ALA A 92 -16.73 -3.25 -9.63
N ALA A 93 -17.12 -4.46 -10.03
CA ALA A 93 -18.52 -4.85 -10.19
C ALA A 93 -19.32 -4.76 -8.88
N GLN A 94 -18.75 -5.24 -7.78
CA GLN A 94 -19.36 -5.15 -6.45
C GLN A 94 -19.43 -3.70 -5.94
N TRP A 95 -18.35 -2.94 -6.13
CA TRP A 95 -18.27 -1.52 -5.78
C TRP A 95 -19.34 -0.69 -6.50
N LEU A 96 -19.51 -0.92 -7.81
CA LEU A 96 -20.51 -0.24 -8.62
C LEU A 96 -21.94 -0.65 -8.23
N SER A 97 -22.15 -1.93 -7.90
CA SER A 97 -23.44 -2.43 -7.40
C SER A 97 -23.82 -1.84 -6.04
N ALA A 98 -22.83 -1.59 -5.17
CA ALA A 98 -23.04 -1.06 -3.83
C ALA A 98 -23.17 0.48 -3.78
N ARG A 99 -22.44 1.21 -4.64
CA ARG A 99 -22.38 2.69 -4.63
C ARG A 99 -23.19 3.34 -5.75
N GLY A 100 -23.59 2.58 -6.77
CA GLY A 100 -24.38 3.08 -7.89
C GLY A 100 -23.56 3.83 -8.95
N ARG A 101 -24.21 4.11 -10.09
CA ARG A 101 -23.56 4.72 -11.26
C ARG A 101 -23.24 6.21 -11.09
N GLU A 102 -23.85 6.88 -10.13
CA GLU A 102 -23.58 8.30 -9.84
C GLU A 102 -22.15 8.48 -9.31
N THR A 103 -21.74 7.63 -8.36
CA THR A 103 -20.36 7.62 -7.83
C THR A 103 -19.31 7.25 -8.88
N LEU A 104 -19.68 6.48 -9.92
CA LEU A 104 -18.81 6.21 -11.07
C LEU A 104 -18.55 7.48 -11.89
N ALA A 105 -19.59 8.30 -12.15
CA ALA A 105 -19.45 9.55 -12.89
C ALA A 105 -18.56 10.57 -12.16
N GLU A 106 -18.57 10.58 -10.83
CA GLU A 106 -17.67 11.41 -10.01
C GLU A 106 -16.21 10.91 -10.04
N LEU A 107 -15.99 9.60 -10.18
CA LEU A 107 -14.67 8.97 -10.09
C LEU A 107 -13.93 8.91 -11.44
N LEU A 108 -14.66 8.76 -12.55
CA LEU A 108 -14.12 8.76 -13.92
C LEU A 108 -13.18 9.92 -14.29
N PRO A 109 -13.45 11.21 -13.96
CA PRO A 109 -12.52 12.30 -14.29
C PRO A 109 -11.16 12.22 -13.58
N GLY A 110 -11.01 11.36 -12.56
CA GLY A 110 -9.73 11.11 -11.89
C GLY A 110 -8.79 10.14 -12.63
N HIS A 111 -9.25 9.43 -13.68
CA HIS A 111 -8.45 8.42 -14.38
C HIS A 111 -7.13 9.02 -14.92
N PRO A 112 -5.96 8.38 -14.70
CA PRO A 112 -5.76 7.01 -14.21
C PRO A 112 -5.60 6.85 -12.68
N TYR A 113 -5.69 7.93 -11.91
CA TYR A 113 -5.40 7.90 -10.47
C TYR A 113 -6.66 7.60 -9.64
N LEU A 114 -6.64 6.47 -8.94
CA LEU A 114 -7.68 6.13 -7.97
C LEU A 114 -7.55 7.03 -6.72
N PRO A 115 -8.66 7.55 -6.17
CA PRO A 115 -8.62 8.24 -4.89
C PRO A 115 -8.16 7.27 -3.80
N GLY A 116 -7.27 7.74 -2.91
CA GLY A 116 -6.52 6.86 -1.99
C GLY A 116 -7.39 6.00 -1.06
N SER A 117 -8.60 6.44 -0.72
CA SER A 117 -9.59 5.63 -0.01
C SER A 117 -10.04 4.42 -0.82
N VAL A 118 -10.41 4.61 -2.09
CA VAL A 118 -10.85 3.53 -3.00
C VAL A 118 -9.69 2.60 -3.36
N ASP A 119 -8.48 3.14 -3.57
CA ASP A 119 -7.27 2.32 -3.78
C ASP A 119 -6.97 1.43 -2.56
N GLN A 120 -7.11 1.98 -1.35
CA GLN A 120 -6.92 1.22 -0.12
C GLN A 120 -8.01 0.14 0.05
N GLU A 121 -9.29 0.45 -0.19
CA GLU A 121 -10.37 -0.55 -0.18
C GLU A 121 -10.10 -1.69 -1.19
N LEU A 122 -9.78 -1.33 -2.44
CA LEU A 122 -9.46 -2.28 -3.52
C LEU A 122 -8.32 -3.23 -3.15
N LEU A 123 -7.22 -2.70 -2.61
CA LEU A 123 -6.10 -3.51 -2.13
C LEU A 123 -6.50 -4.39 -0.93
N ILE A 124 -7.33 -3.87 -0.02
CA ILE A 124 -7.77 -4.60 1.18
C ILE A 124 -8.62 -5.82 0.81
N ASP A 125 -9.55 -5.66 -0.14
CA ASP A 125 -10.44 -6.73 -0.60
C ASP A 125 -9.70 -7.74 -1.48
N ALA A 126 -8.76 -7.29 -2.31
CA ALA A 126 -7.91 -8.17 -3.11
C ALA A 126 -6.99 -9.03 -2.22
N GLU A 127 -6.33 -8.43 -1.21
CA GLU A 127 -5.60 -9.16 -0.14
C GLU A 127 -6.54 -10.10 0.66
N GLY A 128 -7.86 -9.87 0.64
CA GLY A 128 -8.86 -10.75 1.25
C GLY A 128 -9.20 -11.96 0.39
N LEU A 129 -9.37 -11.76 -0.91
CA LEU A 129 -9.79 -12.78 -1.88
C LEU A 129 -8.64 -13.68 -2.33
N LEU A 130 -7.52 -13.09 -2.73
CA LEU A 130 -6.29 -13.81 -3.10
C LEU A 130 -5.58 -14.41 -1.88
N ARG A 131 -5.94 -13.94 -0.67
CA ARG A 131 -5.00 -13.79 0.44
C ARG A 131 -3.79 -13.01 -0.09
N LEU A 132 -2.55 -13.42 0.22
CA LEU A 132 -1.31 -12.84 -0.31
C LEU A 132 -1.13 -11.32 -0.05
N SER A 133 0.00 -10.93 0.54
CA SER A 133 0.37 -9.52 0.54
C SER A 133 0.69 -9.03 -0.88
N LEU A 134 -0.12 -8.11 -1.41
CA LEU A 134 0.16 -7.41 -2.67
C LEU A 134 1.19 -6.28 -2.52
N ARG A 135 1.66 -5.97 -1.29
CA ARG A 135 2.45 -4.77 -1.00
C ARG A 135 3.83 -4.80 -1.68
N ALA A 136 4.53 -5.92 -1.57
CA ALA A 136 5.80 -6.18 -2.26
C ALA A 136 5.64 -6.33 -3.80
N HIS A 137 4.41 -6.56 -4.29
CA HIS A 137 4.15 -6.93 -5.68
C HIS A 137 3.62 -5.76 -6.50
N ALA A 138 4.51 -4.85 -6.93
CA ALA A 138 4.15 -3.66 -7.70
C ALA A 138 3.35 -3.98 -8.99
N ASP A 139 3.76 -5.00 -9.75
CA ASP A 139 3.08 -5.42 -10.98
C ASP A 139 1.68 -5.99 -10.74
N LEU A 140 1.48 -6.74 -9.65
CA LEU A 140 0.16 -7.26 -9.29
C LEU A 140 -0.77 -6.13 -8.83
N ARG A 141 -0.26 -5.16 -8.06
CA ARG A 141 -1.04 -3.94 -7.72
C ARG A 141 -1.42 -3.14 -8.96
N ARG A 142 -0.56 -3.08 -9.97
CA ARG A 142 -0.88 -2.45 -11.25
C ARG A 142 -1.99 -3.21 -11.98
N ALA A 143 -1.85 -4.53 -12.13
CA ALA A 143 -2.85 -5.38 -12.77
C ALA A 143 -4.24 -5.33 -12.11
N LEU A 144 -4.28 -5.27 -10.77
CA LEU A 144 -5.51 -5.11 -10.00
C LEU A 144 -6.24 -3.80 -10.37
N ARG A 145 -5.49 -2.70 -10.47
CA ARG A 145 -6.02 -1.37 -10.85
C ARG A 145 -6.40 -1.31 -12.31
N ASP A 146 -5.60 -1.90 -13.20
CA ASP A 146 -5.90 -2.03 -14.63
C ASP A 146 -7.30 -2.68 -14.79
N GLY A 147 -7.52 -3.85 -14.16
CA GLY A 147 -8.79 -4.57 -14.23
C GLY A 147 -9.98 -3.86 -13.56
N PHE A 148 -9.74 -3.15 -12.46
CA PHE A 148 -10.76 -2.31 -11.82
C PHE A 148 -11.22 -1.19 -12.76
N TRP A 149 -10.27 -0.45 -13.34
CA TRP A 149 -10.56 0.63 -14.28
C TRP A 149 -11.21 0.16 -15.58
N GLU A 150 -10.73 -0.93 -16.16
CA GLU A 150 -11.34 -1.51 -17.38
C GLU A 150 -12.79 -1.93 -17.16
N HIS A 151 -13.12 -2.49 -15.99
CA HIS A 151 -14.52 -2.80 -15.67
C HIS A 151 -15.37 -1.54 -15.50
N LEU A 152 -14.87 -0.50 -14.82
CA LEU A 152 -15.59 0.76 -14.67
C LEU A 152 -15.81 1.48 -16.02
N GLN A 153 -14.81 1.47 -16.91
CA GLN A 153 -14.92 2.02 -18.26
C GLN A 153 -15.92 1.24 -19.13
N ALA A 154 -16.04 -0.08 -18.95
CA ALA A 154 -17.01 -0.89 -19.67
C ALA A 154 -18.47 -0.72 -19.20
N GLN A 155 -18.72 0.05 -18.13
CA GLN A 155 -20.05 0.29 -17.56
C GLN A 155 -20.56 1.74 -17.75
N TYR A 156 -19.82 2.56 -18.50
CA TYR A 156 -20.15 3.95 -18.83
C TYR A 156 -20.56 4.09 -20.31
#